data_AF-A0A1G8SDZ9-F1
#
_entry.id   AF-A0A1G8SDZ9-F1
#
_cell.length_a   1.000
_cell.length_b   1.000
_cell.length_c   1.000
_cell.angle_alpha   90.00
_cell.angle_beta   90.00
_cell.angle_gamma   90.00
#
_symmetry.space_group_name_H-M   'P 1'
#
loop_
_entity.id
_entity.type
_entity.pdbx_description
1 polymer ?
#
loop_
_entity_poly.entity_id
_entity_poly.type
_entity_poly.pdbx_seq_one_letter_code
_entity_poly.pdbx_strand_id
1 'polypeptide(L)'
;MESIEAVHNDLTVYEELGAKTNSTQFQNWFNAGLLNEVDEAFVTETQEYWEDHYGKTINPSLHLAFMNYTGKRDARVIPGRIMRREILPVLNDYNMSTFYGDKNLYDIFISAPRTAETILKNINGTYFDANNNCIDIEHASKILSNNHTDLIIKPSQSNNGEGIRKLNVKDGKIYLDAKIVTIHHLEEIYKQNFTVQKAIQQHPTMAAPHPASVNTLRMVTFRWKDEIRYLFTFARFGKDNDIKDNATAGGIRLGVMDTGEFFNVAISDDGQTHTHHPTTGYCFADLEPIPNYDEFKQFAKDCHKNILHQNFISWDIVVDFDGKPLFLEANFVGTQTYYQLAAQKPMFGDLTEEVLQYVSNELKTTKPILIKKDREKLEQKKLRKQERQKQELKQMQKQNVDLKKQNRKLQASLEKKNNKLMTKNEELKDTKEKYNYIVHSKSWRFTQLFRSLLKSIKK
;
A
#
# COMPACT_ATOMS: atom_id res chain seq x y z
N MET A 1 12.38 16.45 33.37
CA MET A 1 12.71 15.04 33.04
C MET A 1 11.86 14.18 33.98
N GLU A 2 10.54 14.29 33.80
CA GLU A 2 9.55 13.42 34.44
C GLU A 2 9.22 12.32 33.43
N SER A 3 9.20 11.11 33.95
CA SER A 3 9.16 9.84 33.25
C SER A 3 7.93 9.71 32.36
N ILE A 4 8.19 9.60 31.06
CA ILE A 4 7.32 8.93 30.09
C ILE A 4 7.27 7.45 30.52
N GLU A 5 6.43 7.15 31.50
CA GLU A 5 6.08 5.77 31.83
C GLU A 5 5.11 5.25 30.78
N ALA A 6 5.52 4.18 30.13
CA ALA A 6 4.83 3.50 29.07
C ALA A 6 3.46 3.02 29.53
N VAL A 7 2.40 3.64 29.00
CA VAL A 7 1.11 2.96 28.88
C VAL A 7 1.35 1.80 27.93
N HIS A 8 1.51 0.60 28.47
CA HIS A 8 1.39 -0.63 27.71
C HIS A 8 -0.08 -0.76 27.34
N ASN A 9 -0.48 -0.06 26.27
CA ASN A 9 -1.85 -0.09 25.77
C ASN A 9 -2.13 -1.53 25.34
N ASP A 10 -3.02 -2.19 26.07
CA ASP A 10 -3.41 -3.56 25.77
C ASP A 10 -4.11 -3.60 24.41
N LEU A 11 -3.39 -4.07 23.39
CA LEU A 11 -3.91 -4.19 22.03
C LEU A 11 -4.82 -5.42 21.86
N THR A 12 -4.93 -6.28 22.89
CA THR A 12 -5.69 -7.53 22.85
C THR A 12 -7.14 -7.31 22.46
N VAL A 13 -7.79 -6.26 22.98
CA VAL A 13 -9.19 -5.93 22.63
C VAL A 13 -9.38 -5.73 21.12
N TYR A 14 -8.42 -5.10 20.44
CA TYR A 14 -8.49 -4.91 19.00
C TYR A 14 -8.26 -6.22 18.24
N GLU A 15 -7.37 -7.08 18.72
CA GLU A 15 -7.09 -8.38 18.12
C GLU A 15 -8.28 -9.33 18.23
N GLU A 16 -8.96 -9.34 19.38
CA GLU A 16 -10.20 -10.08 19.63
C GLU A 16 -11.33 -9.62 18.70
N LEU A 17 -11.39 -8.32 18.42
CA LEU A 17 -12.32 -7.72 17.44
C LEU A 17 -11.90 -7.91 15.97
N GLY A 18 -10.82 -8.64 15.70
CA GLY A 18 -10.35 -8.96 14.34
C GLY A 18 -9.54 -7.85 13.67
N ALA A 19 -9.08 -6.84 14.42
CA ALA A 19 -8.22 -5.79 13.91
C ALA A 19 -6.78 -6.28 13.65
N LYS A 20 -6.13 -5.65 12.67
CA LYS A 20 -4.72 -5.95 12.33
C LYS A 20 -3.78 -4.96 13.00
N THR A 21 -3.56 -5.17 14.28
CA THR A 21 -2.73 -4.33 15.17
C THR A 21 -1.31 -4.12 14.64
N ASN A 22 -0.71 -5.14 14.02
CA ASN A 22 0.63 -5.06 13.45
C ASN A 22 0.75 -4.24 12.14
N SER A 23 -0.36 -3.73 11.60
CA SER A 23 -0.31 -2.94 10.37
C SER A 23 0.13 -1.50 10.65
N THR A 24 0.97 -0.93 9.78
CA THR A 24 1.42 0.48 9.89
C THR A 24 0.24 1.45 9.99
N GLN A 25 -0.83 1.18 9.25
CA GLN A 25 -2.02 2.01 9.28
C GLN A 25 -2.73 1.97 10.64
N PHE A 26 -2.88 0.79 11.24
CA PHE A 26 -3.44 0.69 12.59
C PHE A 26 -2.59 1.47 13.59
N GLN A 27 -1.28 1.27 13.57
CA GLN A 27 -0.34 1.95 14.48
C GLN A 27 -0.41 3.48 14.34
N ASN A 28 -0.49 3.99 13.11
CA ASN A 28 -0.66 5.41 12.85
C ASN A 28 -1.95 5.96 13.48
N TRP A 29 -3.09 5.33 13.21
CA TRP A 29 -4.37 5.76 13.77
C TRP A 29 -4.45 5.63 15.28
N PHE A 30 -3.88 4.56 15.82
CA PHE A 30 -3.77 4.35 17.26
C PHE A 30 -2.99 5.49 17.92
N ASN A 31 -1.80 5.80 17.39
CA ASN A 31 -0.96 6.89 17.89
C ASN A 31 -1.58 8.29 17.68
N ALA A 32 -2.42 8.44 16.65
CA ALA A 32 -3.17 9.67 16.40
C ALA A 32 -4.44 9.80 17.25
N GLY A 33 -4.75 8.80 18.09
CA GLY A 33 -5.93 8.79 18.95
C GLY A 33 -7.25 8.47 18.21
N LEU A 34 -7.20 8.12 16.93
CA LEU A 34 -8.38 7.76 16.14
C LEU A 34 -8.97 6.39 16.55
N LEU A 35 -8.30 5.65 17.42
CA LEU A 35 -8.79 4.36 17.90
C LEU A 35 -9.07 4.38 19.41
N ASN A 36 -9.00 5.54 20.07
CA ASN A 36 -9.12 5.61 21.54
C ASN A 36 -10.43 5.05 22.09
N GLU A 37 -11.54 5.21 21.37
CA GLU A 37 -12.82 4.61 21.74
C GLU A 37 -13.07 3.34 20.95
N VAL A 38 -13.34 2.25 21.68
CA VAL A 38 -13.69 0.95 21.13
C VAL A 38 -15.16 0.67 21.44
N ASP A 39 -15.96 0.52 20.39
CA ASP A 39 -17.38 0.20 20.47
C ASP A 39 -17.61 -1.22 19.93
N GLU A 40 -17.61 -2.20 20.83
CA GLU A 40 -17.74 -3.61 20.48
C GLU A 40 -19.06 -3.91 19.78
N ALA A 41 -20.15 -3.29 20.21
CA ALA A 41 -21.47 -3.47 19.61
C ALA A 41 -21.50 -2.99 18.15
N PHE A 42 -20.91 -1.82 17.88
CA PHE A 42 -20.78 -1.32 16.52
C PHE A 42 -19.86 -2.19 15.66
N VAL A 43 -18.79 -2.76 16.24
CA VAL A 43 -17.95 -3.71 15.51
C VAL A 43 -18.74 -4.97 15.15
N THR A 44 -19.54 -5.52 16.06
CA THR A 44 -20.39 -6.69 15.76
C THR A 44 -21.40 -6.38 14.66
N GLU A 45 -22.12 -5.26 14.76
CA GLU A 45 -23.04 -4.78 13.71
C GLU A 45 -22.33 -4.64 12.36
N THR A 46 -21.11 -4.10 12.36
CA THR A 46 -20.29 -3.99 11.15
C THR A 46 -19.94 -5.37 10.57
N GLN A 47 -19.53 -6.34 11.40
CA GLN A 47 -19.21 -7.68 10.90
C GLN A 47 -20.45 -8.37 10.31
N GLU A 48 -21.60 -8.25 10.95
CA GLU A 48 -22.88 -8.80 10.46
C GLU A 48 -23.26 -8.18 9.12
N TYR A 49 -23.23 -6.85 9.01
CA TYR A 49 -23.48 -6.13 7.76
C TYR A 49 -22.56 -6.61 6.62
N TRP A 50 -21.26 -6.76 6.89
CA TRP A 50 -20.31 -7.19 5.86
C TRP A 50 -20.46 -8.68 5.48
N GLU A 51 -20.85 -9.53 6.42
CA GLU A 51 -21.17 -10.93 6.13
C GLU A 51 -22.43 -11.01 5.25
N ASP A 52 -23.49 -10.27 5.56
CA ASP A 52 -24.76 -10.28 4.82
C ASP A 52 -24.62 -9.76 3.39
N HIS A 53 -23.93 -8.62 3.21
CA HIS A 53 -23.84 -7.94 1.90
C HIS A 53 -22.62 -8.35 1.06
N TYR A 54 -21.59 -8.94 1.67
CA TYR A 54 -20.33 -9.24 0.98
C TYR A 54 -19.81 -10.67 1.20
N GLY A 55 -20.35 -11.40 2.18
CA GLY A 55 -19.98 -12.79 2.51
C GLY A 55 -18.60 -12.92 3.15
N LYS A 56 -18.17 -11.90 3.91
CA LYS A 56 -16.94 -11.98 4.70
C LYS A 56 -16.94 -11.03 5.89
N THR A 57 -16.27 -11.46 6.95
CA THR A 57 -15.77 -10.58 8.00
C THR A 57 -14.59 -9.73 7.52
N ILE A 58 -14.40 -8.59 8.18
CA ILE A 58 -13.44 -7.56 7.78
C ILE A 58 -12.58 -7.07 8.94
N ASN A 59 -11.50 -6.35 8.64
CA ASN A 59 -10.76 -5.62 9.66
C ASN A 59 -11.54 -4.34 10.03
N PRO A 60 -12.02 -4.15 11.27
CA PRO A 60 -12.86 -3.02 11.67
C PRO A 60 -12.07 -1.73 11.93
N SER A 61 -10.73 -1.72 11.84
CA SER A 61 -9.90 -0.56 12.21
C SER A 61 -10.34 0.75 11.55
N LEU A 62 -10.74 0.70 10.28
CA LEU A 62 -11.20 1.90 9.56
C LEU A 62 -12.57 2.38 10.08
N HIS A 63 -13.45 1.47 10.47
CA HIS A 63 -14.78 1.81 10.99
C HIS A 63 -14.66 2.49 12.34
N LEU A 64 -13.82 1.93 13.22
CA LEU A 64 -13.48 2.56 14.50
C LEU A 64 -12.84 3.94 14.28
N ALA A 65 -11.85 4.05 13.38
CA ALA A 65 -11.23 5.33 13.05
C ALA A 65 -12.22 6.36 12.50
N PHE A 66 -13.14 5.92 11.63
CA PHE A 66 -14.18 6.77 11.06
C PHE A 66 -15.17 7.24 12.14
N MET A 67 -15.59 6.34 13.03
CA MET A 67 -16.49 6.66 14.15
C MET A 67 -15.85 7.67 15.10
N ASN A 68 -14.63 7.41 15.58
CA ASN A 68 -13.90 8.31 16.48
C ASN A 68 -13.63 9.68 15.83
N TYR A 69 -13.35 9.71 14.52
CA TYR A 69 -13.07 10.97 13.80
C TYR A 69 -14.33 11.80 13.52
N THR A 70 -15.43 11.15 13.13
CA THR A 70 -16.62 11.83 12.61
C THR A 70 -17.81 11.86 13.58
N GLY A 71 -17.75 11.06 14.65
CA GLY A 71 -18.87 10.79 15.56
C GLY A 71 -19.95 9.89 14.96
N LYS A 72 -19.75 9.32 13.76
CA LYS A 72 -20.78 8.55 13.04
C LYS A 72 -20.45 7.06 13.01
N ARG A 73 -21.40 6.23 13.44
CA ARG A 73 -21.41 4.78 13.19
C ARG A 73 -21.93 4.53 11.77
N ASP A 74 -21.07 4.07 10.88
CA ASP A 74 -21.45 3.74 9.50
C ASP A 74 -20.75 2.46 9.02
N ALA A 75 -21.51 1.35 8.99
CA ALA A 75 -21.01 0.04 8.57
C ALA A 75 -20.68 -0.03 7.06
N ARG A 76 -21.12 0.96 6.26
CA ARG A 76 -20.90 1.01 4.80
C ARG A 76 -19.49 1.45 4.43
N VAL A 77 -18.68 1.86 5.40
CA VAL A 77 -17.29 2.29 5.18
C VAL A 77 -16.45 1.12 4.66
N ILE A 78 -15.74 1.30 3.54
CA ILE A 78 -15.05 0.20 2.86
C ILE A 78 -13.58 0.11 3.28
N PRO A 79 -13.11 -0.99 3.87
CA PRO A 79 -11.69 -1.18 4.18
C PRO A 79 -10.82 -1.04 2.92
N GLY A 80 -9.75 -0.24 3.00
CA GLY A 80 -8.93 0.07 1.83
C GLY A 80 -8.31 -1.14 1.13
N ARG A 81 -8.06 -2.24 1.85
CA ARG A 81 -7.58 -3.49 1.24
C ARG A 81 -8.63 -4.15 0.34
N ILE A 82 -9.89 -4.16 0.79
CA ILE A 82 -11.03 -4.69 0.01
C ILE A 82 -11.26 -3.79 -1.20
N MET A 83 -11.30 -2.47 -0.98
CA MET A 83 -11.44 -1.50 -2.07
C MET A 83 -10.35 -1.69 -3.15
N ARG A 84 -9.07 -1.78 -2.74
CA ARG A 84 -7.93 -1.88 -3.65
C ARG A 84 -7.80 -3.22 -4.37
N ARG A 85 -8.11 -4.33 -3.69
CA ARG A 85 -7.79 -5.68 -4.19
C ARG A 85 -8.97 -6.47 -4.73
N GLU A 86 -10.19 -6.00 -4.47
CA GLU A 86 -11.39 -6.77 -4.74
C GLU A 86 -12.40 -5.91 -5.51
N ILE A 87 -12.78 -4.75 -4.97
CA ILE A 87 -13.78 -3.87 -5.60
C ILE A 87 -13.22 -3.14 -6.84
N LEU A 88 -12.18 -2.32 -6.70
CA LEU A 88 -11.64 -1.57 -7.83
C LEU A 88 -11.20 -2.46 -9.01
N PRO A 89 -10.52 -3.60 -8.79
CA PRO A 89 -10.17 -4.52 -9.88
C PRO A 89 -11.36 -5.14 -10.64
N VAL A 90 -12.57 -5.14 -10.06
CA VAL A 90 -13.81 -5.54 -10.74
C VAL A 90 -14.42 -4.35 -11.48
N LEU A 91 -14.39 -3.16 -10.88
CA LEU A 91 -14.99 -1.95 -11.46
C LEU A 91 -14.14 -1.34 -12.58
N ASN A 92 -12.81 -1.49 -12.54
CA ASN A 92 -11.86 -0.84 -13.43
C ASN A 92 -11.06 -1.87 -14.24
N ASP A 93 -10.90 -1.64 -15.55
CA ASP A 93 -10.02 -2.48 -16.37
C ASP A 93 -8.56 -2.06 -16.17
N TYR A 94 -7.86 -2.78 -15.30
CA TYR A 94 -6.45 -2.52 -15.01
C TYR A 94 -5.47 -3.05 -16.05
N ASN A 95 -5.92 -3.70 -17.14
CA ASN A 95 -5.06 -3.87 -18.32
C ASN A 95 -4.87 -2.55 -19.05
N MET A 96 -5.87 -1.67 -19.02
CA MET A 96 -5.81 -0.35 -19.67
C MET A 96 -5.12 0.72 -18.82
N SER A 97 -4.74 0.44 -17.57
CA SER A 97 -4.09 1.44 -16.71
C SER A 97 -2.80 2.01 -17.28
N THR A 98 -2.03 1.24 -18.07
CA THR A 98 -0.81 1.75 -18.69
C THR A 98 -1.12 2.81 -19.75
N PHE A 99 -2.20 2.65 -20.51
CA PHE A 99 -2.64 3.62 -21.50
C PHE A 99 -2.99 4.97 -20.83
N TYR A 100 -3.76 4.94 -19.75
CA TYR A 100 -4.12 6.16 -19.00
C TYR A 100 -3.01 6.69 -18.08
N GLY A 101 -1.88 6.00 -17.98
CA GLY A 101 -0.77 6.37 -17.11
C GLY A 101 0.15 7.43 -17.71
N ASP A 102 0.12 7.61 -19.04
CA ASP A 102 0.97 8.57 -19.73
C ASP A 102 0.31 9.94 -19.83
N LYS A 103 0.85 10.89 -19.05
CA LYS A 103 0.38 12.28 -18.98
C LYS A 103 0.52 13.04 -20.30
N ASN A 104 1.35 12.58 -21.24
CA ASN A 104 1.47 13.21 -22.56
C ASN A 104 0.22 13.03 -23.43
N LEU A 105 -0.63 12.07 -23.10
CA LEU A 105 -1.80 11.70 -23.91
C LEU A 105 -3.12 12.28 -23.36
N TYR A 106 -3.08 13.02 -22.26
CA TYR A 106 -4.28 13.49 -21.55
C TYR A 106 -5.13 14.44 -22.39
N ASP A 107 -4.51 15.34 -23.14
CA ASP A 107 -5.18 16.24 -24.08
C ASP A 107 -5.89 15.50 -25.22
N ILE A 108 -5.43 14.30 -25.57
CA ILE A 108 -6.04 13.47 -26.62
C ILE A 108 -7.29 12.76 -26.10
N PHE A 109 -7.17 12.01 -25.00
CA PHE A 109 -8.25 11.10 -24.58
C PHE A 109 -9.13 11.62 -23.44
N ILE A 110 -8.66 12.57 -22.61
CA ILE A 110 -9.53 13.16 -21.57
C ILE A 110 -10.34 14.28 -22.18
N SER A 111 -9.73 15.07 -23.08
CA SER A 111 -10.37 16.20 -23.77
C SER A 111 -11.20 17.07 -22.81
N ALA A 112 -10.60 17.38 -21.65
CA ALA A 112 -11.26 18.19 -20.63
C ALA A 112 -11.52 19.61 -21.19
N PRO A 113 -12.70 20.22 -20.95
CA PRO A 113 -13.00 21.56 -21.43
C PRO A 113 -11.99 22.63 -20.98
N ARG A 114 -11.37 22.43 -19.82
CA ARG A 114 -10.31 23.28 -19.26
C ARG A 114 -9.22 22.38 -18.68
N THR A 115 -7.98 22.50 -19.13
CA THR A 115 -6.85 21.70 -18.65
C THR A 115 -5.62 22.58 -18.45
N ALA A 116 -4.71 22.16 -17.57
CA ALA A 116 -3.38 22.74 -17.49
C ALA A 116 -2.73 22.82 -18.88
N GLU A 117 -2.35 24.03 -19.30
CA GLU A 117 -1.84 24.27 -20.65
C GLU A 117 -0.50 23.57 -20.85
N THR A 118 -0.49 22.59 -21.76
CA THR A 118 0.71 21.84 -22.13
C THR A 118 1.35 22.50 -23.34
N ILE A 119 2.60 22.93 -23.19
CA ILE A 119 3.31 23.69 -24.22
C ILE A 119 4.33 22.84 -24.99
N LEU A 120 4.82 21.77 -24.35
CA LEU A 120 5.84 20.90 -24.91
C LEU A 120 5.70 19.50 -24.33
N LYS A 121 5.90 18.50 -25.18
CA LYS A 121 6.01 17.09 -24.80
C LYS A 121 7.28 16.52 -25.38
N ASN A 122 7.87 15.56 -24.67
CA ASN A 122 8.93 14.72 -25.20
C ASN A 122 8.56 13.25 -24.96
N ILE A 123 8.53 12.49 -26.05
CA ILE A 123 8.23 11.05 -26.05
C ILE A 123 9.37 10.36 -26.79
N ASN A 124 10.17 9.58 -26.06
CA ASN A 124 11.30 8.84 -26.61
C ASN A 124 12.23 9.69 -27.51
N GLY A 125 12.51 10.92 -27.06
CA GLY A 125 13.43 11.86 -27.72
C GLY A 125 12.80 12.71 -28.81
N THR A 126 11.53 12.45 -29.17
CA THR A 126 10.80 13.26 -30.14
C THR A 126 10.00 14.34 -29.43
N TYR A 127 10.09 15.59 -29.92
CA TYR A 127 9.37 16.72 -29.35
C TYR A 127 8.04 16.96 -30.06
N PHE A 128 7.05 17.37 -29.27
CA PHE A 128 5.74 17.77 -29.77
C PHE A 128 5.30 19.09 -29.15
N ASP A 129 4.72 19.98 -29.96
CA ASP A 129 4.12 21.23 -29.50
C ASP A 129 2.75 21.00 -28.82
N ALA A 130 2.10 22.09 -28.41
CA ALA A 130 0.77 22.07 -27.79
C ALA A 130 -0.34 21.44 -28.66
N ASN A 131 -0.14 21.38 -29.97
CA ASN A 131 -1.09 20.84 -30.95
C ASN A 131 -0.70 19.43 -31.41
N ASN A 132 0.28 18.80 -30.75
CA ASN A 132 0.82 17.49 -31.10
C ASN A 132 1.58 17.44 -32.45
N ASN A 133 2.03 18.58 -32.98
CA ASN A 133 2.93 18.59 -34.14
C ASN A 133 4.34 18.19 -33.72
N CYS A 134 4.95 17.29 -34.49
CA CYS A 134 6.37 16.95 -34.32
C CYS A 134 7.24 18.16 -34.66
N ILE A 135 8.18 18.49 -33.77
CA ILE A 135 9.09 19.63 -33.92
C ILE A 135 10.54 19.21 -33.61
N ASP A 136 11.50 19.95 -34.14
CA ASP A 136 12.90 19.77 -33.79
C ASP A 136 13.24 20.40 -32.42
N ILE A 137 14.46 20.11 -31.96
CA ILE A 137 14.96 20.56 -30.66
C ILE A 137 15.18 22.07 -30.58
N GLU A 138 15.46 22.75 -31.71
CA GLU A 138 15.64 24.19 -31.74
C GLU A 138 14.31 24.91 -31.53
N HIS A 139 13.25 24.45 -32.20
CA HIS A 139 11.89 24.91 -31.99
C HIS A 139 11.42 24.62 -30.57
N ALA A 140 11.67 23.41 -30.05
CA ALA A 140 11.34 23.06 -28.67
C ALA A 140 12.04 23.98 -27.65
N SER A 141 13.32 24.28 -27.84
CA SER A 141 14.07 25.22 -26.99
C SER A 141 13.48 26.63 -27.05
N LYS A 142 13.07 27.10 -28.24
CA LYS A 142 12.44 28.42 -28.43
C LYS A 142 11.09 28.50 -27.71
N ILE A 143 10.28 27.45 -27.76
CA ILE A 143 9.01 27.38 -27.02
C ILE A 143 9.28 27.60 -25.52
N LEU A 144 10.27 26.90 -24.95
CA LEU A 144 10.58 27.04 -23.52
C LEU A 144 11.12 28.43 -23.16
N SER A 145 12.07 28.99 -23.95
CA SER A 145 12.71 30.26 -23.64
C SER A 145 11.82 31.49 -23.89
N ASN A 146 10.87 31.41 -24.82
CA ASN A 146 9.98 32.52 -25.17
C ASN A 146 8.73 32.62 -24.26
N ASN A 147 8.57 31.72 -23.29
CA ASN A 147 7.45 31.80 -22.35
C ASN A 147 7.60 32.99 -21.38
N HIS A 148 6.47 33.61 -21.03
CA HIS A 148 6.41 34.76 -20.12
C HIS A 148 5.97 34.38 -18.69
N THR A 149 5.76 33.08 -18.44
CA THR A 149 5.37 32.54 -17.15
C THR A 149 6.34 31.45 -16.74
N ASP A 150 6.42 31.19 -15.44
CA ASP A 150 7.06 29.98 -14.95
C ASP A 150 6.37 28.73 -15.53
N LEU A 151 7.14 27.65 -15.63
CA LEU A 151 6.70 26.38 -16.19
C LEU A 151 6.83 25.27 -15.16
N ILE A 152 6.09 24.19 -15.38
CA ILE A 152 6.18 22.95 -14.61
C ILE A 152 6.60 21.85 -15.57
N ILE A 153 7.70 21.17 -15.26
CA ILE A 153 8.13 19.97 -15.96
C ILE A 153 7.86 18.75 -15.09
N LYS A 154 7.29 17.71 -15.69
CA LYS A 154 6.95 16.46 -15.00
C LYS A 154 7.28 15.24 -15.87
N PRO A 155 7.75 14.13 -15.27
CA PRO A 155 7.88 12.89 -16.01
C PRO A 155 6.49 12.45 -16.52
N SER A 156 6.44 11.88 -17.72
CA SER A 156 5.16 11.53 -18.33
C SER A 156 4.46 10.35 -17.62
N GLN A 157 5.24 9.43 -17.05
CA GLN A 157 4.78 8.18 -16.43
C GLN A 157 5.19 8.03 -14.96
N SER A 158 5.21 9.12 -14.18
CA SER A 158 5.41 9.08 -12.72
C SER A 158 4.11 9.28 -11.94
N ASN A 159 4.11 8.88 -10.66
CA ASN A 159 3.01 9.07 -9.71
C ASN A 159 3.50 9.86 -8.50
N ASN A 160 2.58 10.32 -7.66
CA ASN A 160 2.86 10.98 -6.36
C ASN A 160 3.76 12.23 -6.47
N GLY A 161 3.74 12.91 -7.62
CA GLY A 161 4.56 14.10 -7.87
C GLY A 161 6.06 13.85 -7.93
N GLU A 162 6.50 12.60 -8.08
CA GLU A 162 7.92 12.28 -8.25
C GLU A 162 8.46 12.91 -9.55
N GLY A 163 9.55 13.67 -9.43
CA GLY A 163 10.22 14.34 -10.54
C GLY A 163 9.57 15.64 -11.01
N ILE A 164 8.47 16.11 -10.40
CA ILE A 164 7.90 17.43 -10.75
C ILE A 164 8.87 18.53 -10.30
N ARG A 165 9.20 19.44 -11.21
CA ARG A 165 10.05 20.60 -10.95
C ARG A 165 9.44 21.85 -11.57
N LYS A 166 9.72 23.00 -10.93
CA LYS A 166 9.41 24.31 -11.48
C LYS A 166 10.60 24.80 -12.31
N LEU A 167 10.33 25.30 -13.50
CA LEU A 167 11.29 26.00 -14.34
C LEU A 167 10.96 27.49 -14.31
N ASN A 168 11.90 28.31 -13.87
CA ASN A 168 11.73 29.76 -13.94
C ASN A 168 12.22 30.26 -15.29
N VAL A 169 11.37 31.02 -15.99
CA VAL A 169 11.72 31.61 -17.29
C VAL A 169 11.94 33.09 -17.10
N LYS A 170 13.17 33.56 -17.37
CA LYS A 170 13.56 34.96 -17.21
C LYS A 170 14.56 35.36 -18.28
N ASP A 171 14.29 36.47 -18.98
CA ASP A 171 15.16 37.05 -20.00
C ASP A 171 15.62 36.04 -21.06
N GLY A 172 14.71 35.17 -21.52
CA GLY A 172 14.99 34.11 -22.49
C GLY A 172 15.81 32.93 -21.97
N LYS A 173 16.03 32.84 -20.65
CA LYS A 173 16.77 31.77 -19.99
C LYS A 173 15.86 30.94 -19.11
N ILE A 174 16.15 29.65 -19.04
CA ILE A 174 15.42 28.68 -18.23
C ILE A 174 16.29 28.35 -17.01
N TYR A 175 15.70 28.46 -15.83
CA TYR A 175 16.35 28.13 -14.57
C TYR A 175 15.67 26.93 -13.91
N LEU A 176 16.48 25.98 -13.46
CA LEU A 176 16.07 24.86 -12.60
C LEU A 176 16.94 24.90 -11.35
N ASP A 177 16.32 24.95 -10.17
CA ASP A 177 17.01 25.05 -8.88
C ASP A 177 18.07 26.18 -8.86
N ALA A 178 17.67 27.36 -9.35
CA ALA A 178 18.50 28.57 -9.52
C ALA A 178 19.70 28.45 -10.48
N LYS A 179 19.82 27.37 -11.26
CA LYS A 179 20.86 27.18 -12.28
C LYS A 179 20.27 27.29 -13.67
N ILE A 180 20.99 27.96 -14.57
CA ILE A 180 20.62 28.00 -15.99
C ILE A 180 20.73 26.59 -16.56
N VAL A 181 19.67 26.13 -17.21
CA VAL A 181 19.63 24.83 -17.88
C VAL A 181 19.26 25.00 -19.36
N THR A 182 19.74 24.08 -20.18
CA THR A 182 19.34 23.94 -21.58
C THR A 182 18.38 22.76 -21.72
N ILE A 183 17.73 22.65 -22.87
CA ILE A 183 16.83 21.53 -23.16
C ILE A 183 17.53 20.16 -23.06
N HIS A 184 18.81 20.07 -23.43
CA HIS A 184 19.61 18.84 -23.28
C HIS A 184 19.77 18.41 -21.82
N HIS A 185 19.96 19.35 -20.90
CA HIS A 185 20.00 19.03 -19.47
C HIS A 185 18.66 18.44 -19.00
N LEU A 186 17.54 18.92 -19.54
CA LEU A 186 16.21 18.36 -19.23
C LEU A 186 16.06 16.94 -19.80
N GLU A 187 16.59 16.66 -20.99
CA GLU A 187 16.59 15.30 -21.57
C GLU A 187 17.34 14.29 -20.69
N GLU A 188 18.48 14.68 -20.13
CA GLU A 188 19.29 13.84 -19.23
C GLU A 188 18.54 13.53 -17.94
N ILE A 189 17.92 14.55 -17.32
CA ILE A 189 17.20 14.41 -16.05
C ILE A 189 15.94 13.53 -16.23
N TYR A 190 15.18 13.77 -17.30
CA TYR A 190 13.87 13.15 -17.51
C TYR A 190 13.89 11.95 -18.46
N LYS A 191 15.07 11.54 -18.94
CA LYS A 191 15.28 10.41 -19.85
C LYS A 191 14.32 10.44 -21.04
N GLN A 192 14.20 11.63 -21.63
CA GLN A 192 13.41 11.85 -22.85
C GLN A 192 11.93 11.41 -22.75
N ASN A 193 11.33 11.52 -21.57
CA ASN A 193 9.90 11.20 -21.35
C ASN A 193 9.30 12.17 -20.32
N PHE A 194 8.84 13.33 -20.80
CA PHE A 194 8.30 14.39 -19.97
C PHE A 194 7.27 15.23 -20.70
N THR A 195 6.52 16.00 -19.91
CA THR A 195 5.65 17.08 -20.40
C THR A 195 5.99 18.37 -19.65
N VAL A 196 5.87 19.49 -20.35
CA VAL A 196 6.03 20.83 -19.80
C VAL A 196 4.71 21.58 -19.93
N GLN A 197 4.26 22.13 -18.81
CA GLN A 197 3.02 22.88 -18.70
C GLN A 197 3.29 24.28 -18.16
N LYS A 198 2.40 25.23 -18.42
CA LYS A 198 2.45 26.52 -17.72
C LYS A 198 2.17 26.32 -16.23
N ALA A 199 2.86 27.07 -15.38
CA ALA A 199 2.53 27.11 -13.96
C ALA A 199 1.13 27.70 -13.78
N ILE A 200 0.30 27.04 -12.97
CA ILE A 200 -1.08 27.43 -12.73
C ILE A 200 -1.11 28.47 -11.62
N GLN A 201 -1.85 29.55 -11.83
CA GLN A 201 -2.20 30.50 -10.79
C GLN A 201 -3.57 30.10 -10.20
N GLN A 202 -3.58 29.78 -8.92
CA GLN A 202 -4.81 29.31 -8.27
C GLN A 202 -5.71 30.46 -7.82
N HIS A 203 -6.99 30.14 -7.64
CA HIS A 203 -7.91 31.02 -6.93
C HIS A 203 -7.38 31.36 -5.52
N PRO A 204 -7.52 32.61 -5.05
CA PRO A 204 -7.04 33.02 -3.73
C PRO A 204 -7.51 32.11 -2.58
N THR A 205 -8.78 31.67 -2.61
CA THR A 205 -9.34 30.73 -1.62
C THR A 205 -8.53 29.45 -1.50
N MET A 206 -8.17 28.82 -2.63
CA MET A 206 -7.39 27.59 -2.61
C MET A 206 -5.91 27.82 -2.33
N ALA A 207 -5.37 29.00 -2.67
CA ALA A 207 -3.98 29.35 -2.38
C ALA A 207 -3.76 29.67 -0.90
N ALA A 208 -4.74 30.24 -0.20
CA ALA A 208 -4.57 30.80 1.14
C ALA A 208 -3.98 29.82 2.18
N PRO A 209 -4.39 28.53 2.26
CA PRO A 209 -3.83 27.61 3.24
C PRO A 209 -2.36 27.29 2.99
N HIS A 210 -1.95 27.18 1.73
CA HIS A 210 -0.56 26.91 1.36
C HIS A 210 -0.22 27.51 -0.02
N PRO A 211 0.22 28.78 -0.10
CA PRO A 211 0.42 29.50 -1.36
C PRO A 211 1.57 28.96 -2.23
N ALA A 212 2.48 28.19 -1.64
CA ALA A 212 3.63 27.66 -2.36
C ALA A 212 3.27 26.50 -3.30
N SER A 213 2.15 25.79 -3.06
CA SER A 213 1.73 24.62 -3.86
C SER A 213 0.54 24.91 -4.77
N VAL A 214 0.37 24.04 -5.76
CA VAL A 214 -0.91 23.88 -6.46
C VAL A 214 -1.81 22.97 -5.64
N ASN A 215 -2.68 23.55 -4.80
CA ASN A 215 -3.66 22.86 -3.95
C ASN A 215 -4.87 22.37 -4.76
N THR A 216 -5.21 21.09 -4.71
CA THR A 216 -6.28 20.54 -5.57
C THR A 216 -7.49 20.06 -4.80
N LEU A 217 -8.62 20.01 -5.49
CA LEU A 217 -9.79 19.24 -5.11
C LEU A 217 -9.64 17.83 -5.66
N ARG A 218 -9.62 16.85 -4.77
CA ARG A 218 -9.80 15.44 -5.13
C ARG A 218 -11.29 15.16 -5.25
N MET A 219 -11.82 15.16 -6.46
CA MET A 219 -13.23 14.84 -6.73
C MET A 219 -13.36 13.39 -7.20
N VAL A 220 -14.28 12.62 -6.65
CA VAL A 220 -14.47 11.21 -7.01
C VAL A 220 -15.74 11.03 -7.83
N THR A 221 -15.63 10.36 -8.97
CA THR A 221 -16.76 9.97 -9.80
C THR A 221 -16.84 8.46 -9.95
N PHE A 222 -18.07 7.98 -10.10
CA PHE A 222 -18.38 6.57 -10.25
C PHE A 222 -19.42 6.37 -11.35
N ARG A 223 -19.05 5.60 -12.38
CA ARG A 223 -19.97 5.13 -13.40
C ARG A 223 -20.61 3.84 -12.90
N TRP A 224 -21.92 3.87 -12.74
CA TRP A 224 -22.69 2.71 -12.33
C TRP A 224 -23.89 2.57 -13.24
N LYS A 225 -23.99 1.41 -13.91
CA LYS A 225 -24.95 1.18 -15.00
C LYS A 225 -24.79 2.30 -16.05
N ASP A 226 -25.86 3.04 -16.34
CA ASP A 226 -25.90 4.07 -17.37
C ASP A 226 -25.65 5.50 -16.83
N GLU A 227 -25.27 5.65 -15.56
CA GLU A 227 -25.09 6.95 -14.91
C GLU A 227 -23.64 7.16 -14.42
N ILE A 228 -23.08 8.36 -14.69
CA ILE A 228 -21.88 8.83 -14.01
C ILE A 228 -22.30 9.71 -12.82
N ARG A 229 -21.98 9.26 -11.62
CA ARG A 229 -22.26 9.94 -10.37
C ARG A 229 -21.04 10.63 -9.80
N TYR A 230 -21.27 11.78 -9.19
CA TYR A 230 -20.34 12.40 -8.25
C TYR A 230 -20.53 11.73 -6.88
N LEU A 231 -19.44 11.34 -6.21
CA LEU A 231 -19.50 10.69 -4.90
C LEU A 231 -19.20 11.66 -3.76
N PHE A 232 -18.02 12.27 -3.78
CA PHE A 232 -17.57 13.23 -2.76
C PHE A 232 -16.31 13.97 -3.22
N THR A 233 -15.91 14.97 -2.44
CA THR A 233 -14.66 15.73 -2.63
C THR A 233 -13.96 15.95 -1.32
N PHE A 234 -12.63 16.05 -1.39
CA PHE A 234 -11.82 16.67 -0.35
C PHE A 234 -10.71 17.50 -1.00
N ALA A 235 -10.35 18.62 -0.41
CA ALA A 235 -9.16 19.37 -0.79
C ALA A 235 -7.89 18.70 -0.29
N ARG A 236 -6.82 18.91 -1.03
CA ARG A 236 -5.45 18.56 -0.67
C ARG A 236 -4.63 19.83 -0.63
N PHE A 237 -3.95 20.04 0.48
CA PHE A 237 -3.03 21.15 0.67
C PHE A 237 -1.59 20.63 0.77
N GLY A 238 -0.65 21.39 0.19
CA GLY A 238 0.78 21.12 0.27
C GLY A 238 1.33 21.23 1.68
N LYS A 239 2.63 21.00 1.83
CA LYS A 239 3.33 21.11 3.11
C LYS A 239 4.77 21.54 2.86
N ASP A 240 5.39 22.14 3.87
CA ASP A 240 6.82 22.45 3.93
C ASP A 240 7.32 23.35 2.78
N ASN A 241 6.44 24.25 2.29
CA ASN A 241 6.68 25.13 1.14
C ASN A 241 7.02 24.38 -0.17
N ASP A 242 6.63 23.10 -0.29
CA ASP A 242 6.73 22.36 -1.56
C ASP A 242 5.71 22.91 -2.58
N ILE A 243 6.04 22.83 -3.87
CA ILE A 243 5.17 23.23 -4.98
C ILE A 243 4.01 22.24 -5.24
N LYS A 244 4.05 21.05 -4.62
CA LYS A 244 3.05 19.99 -4.77
C LYS A 244 2.14 19.88 -3.54
N ASP A 245 0.91 19.48 -3.76
CA ASP A 245 -0.05 19.10 -2.72
C ASP A 245 -0.03 17.59 -2.41
N ASN A 246 1.17 16.99 -2.35
CA ASN A 246 1.30 15.55 -2.21
C ASN A 246 0.91 15.07 -0.80
N ALA A 247 -0.37 14.73 -0.65
CA ALA A 247 -0.91 14.16 0.57
C ALA A 247 -0.17 12.89 1.01
N THR A 248 0.42 12.11 0.09
CA THR A 248 1.19 10.89 0.43
C THR A 248 2.59 11.14 1.01
N ALA A 249 3.03 12.40 1.07
CA ALA A 249 4.26 12.86 1.69
C ALA A 249 3.98 13.82 2.85
N GLY A 250 2.88 13.58 3.58
CA GLY A 250 2.49 14.39 4.73
C GLY A 250 1.61 15.60 4.40
N GLY A 251 1.08 15.70 3.18
CA GLY A 251 0.09 16.73 2.84
C GLY A 251 -1.25 16.51 3.53
N ILE A 252 -2.04 17.57 3.58
CA ILE A 252 -3.24 17.68 4.42
C ILE A 252 -4.51 17.49 3.59
N ARG A 253 -5.47 16.73 4.11
CA ARG A 253 -6.77 16.51 3.46
C ARG A 253 -7.88 17.17 4.26
N LEU A 254 -8.65 18.03 3.61
CA LEU A 254 -9.80 18.70 4.21
C LEU A 254 -11.07 18.34 3.43
N GLY A 255 -12.08 17.80 4.09
CA GLY A 255 -13.33 17.46 3.43
C GLY A 255 -14.00 18.69 2.81
N VAL A 256 -14.80 18.45 1.77
CA VAL A 256 -15.67 19.46 1.16
C VAL A 256 -17.10 18.92 1.19
N MET A 257 -18.02 19.69 1.74
CA MET A 257 -19.45 19.38 1.78
C MET A 257 -20.06 19.49 0.39
N ASP A 258 -21.25 18.93 0.19
CA ASP A 258 -21.92 19.02 -1.13
C ASP A 258 -22.34 20.44 -1.50
N THR A 259 -22.36 21.37 -0.53
CA THR A 259 -22.57 22.81 -0.72
C THR A 259 -21.33 23.53 -1.28
N GLY A 260 -20.15 22.91 -1.24
CA GLY A 260 -18.86 23.53 -1.57
C GLY A 260 -18.15 24.16 -0.38
N GLU A 261 -18.74 24.10 0.82
CA GLU A 261 -18.12 24.53 2.07
C GLU A 261 -17.06 23.51 2.52
N PHE A 262 -15.98 24.00 3.12
CA PHE A 262 -14.95 23.16 3.71
C PHE A 262 -15.38 22.71 5.12
N PHE A 263 -14.97 21.50 5.51
CA PHE A 263 -14.89 21.20 6.94
C PHE A 263 -13.81 22.06 7.59
N ASN A 264 -13.79 22.10 8.92
CA ASN A 264 -12.83 22.90 9.70
C ASN A 264 -11.70 22.06 10.34
N VAL A 265 -11.76 20.73 10.20
CA VAL A 265 -10.74 19.79 10.69
C VAL A 265 -10.22 18.97 9.52
N ALA A 266 -8.92 19.05 9.29
CA ALA A 266 -8.21 18.29 8.29
C ALA A 266 -7.56 17.04 8.89
N ILE A 267 -7.23 16.09 8.03
CA ILE A 267 -6.54 14.84 8.40
C ILE A 267 -5.30 14.60 7.54
N SER A 268 -4.20 14.19 8.17
CA SER A 268 -2.94 13.83 7.52
C SER A 268 -2.82 12.32 7.26
N ASP A 269 -1.73 11.92 6.60
CA ASP A 269 -1.42 10.53 6.27
C ASP A 269 -1.15 9.61 7.47
N ASP A 270 -0.72 10.16 8.59
CA ASP A 270 -0.55 9.44 9.85
C ASP A 270 -1.81 9.47 10.72
N GLY A 271 -2.90 10.08 10.23
CA GLY A 271 -4.17 10.17 10.95
C GLY A 271 -4.26 11.32 11.94
N GLN A 272 -3.23 12.17 12.05
CA GLN A 272 -3.29 13.37 12.87
C GLN A 272 -4.35 14.33 12.33
N THR A 273 -5.02 15.02 13.24
CA THR A 273 -6.08 15.98 12.92
C THR A 273 -5.57 17.41 13.12
N HIS A 274 -6.04 18.32 12.28
CA HIS A 274 -5.52 19.68 12.22
C HIS A 274 -6.65 20.70 12.01
N THR A 275 -6.80 21.66 12.91
CA THR A 275 -7.65 22.85 12.70
C THR A 275 -6.90 23.96 11.95
N HIS A 276 -5.57 23.91 11.97
CA HIS A 276 -4.70 24.86 11.30
C HIS A 276 -3.71 24.12 10.40
N HIS A 277 -3.37 24.72 9.27
CA HIS A 277 -2.38 24.19 8.36
C HIS A 277 -1.00 24.08 9.05
N PRO A 278 -0.34 22.92 9.07
CA PRO A 278 0.85 22.68 9.91
C PRO A 278 2.08 23.49 9.50
N THR A 279 2.15 23.98 8.26
CA THR A 279 3.29 24.78 7.76
C THR A 279 3.07 26.28 7.90
N THR A 280 1.85 26.75 7.67
CA THR A 280 1.54 28.19 7.51
C THR A 280 0.75 28.74 8.70
N GLY A 281 0.18 27.88 9.54
CA GLY A 281 -0.71 28.27 10.62
C GLY A 281 -2.08 28.77 10.16
N TYR A 282 -2.43 28.61 8.87
CA TYR A 282 -3.72 29.05 8.35
C TYR A 282 -4.87 28.29 9.01
N CYS A 283 -5.86 28.99 9.56
CA CYS A 283 -7.03 28.39 10.20
C CYS A 283 -8.03 27.89 9.15
N PHE A 284 -8.31 26.58 9.11
CA PHE A 284 -9.21 26.02 8.09
C PHE A 284 -10.67 26.49 8.22
N ALA A 285 -11.07 27.00 9.39
CA ALA A 285 -12.39 27.59 9.57
C ALA A 285 -12.56 28.93 8.82
N ASP A 286 -11.47 29.56 8.40
CA ASP A 286 -11.47 30.82 7.66
C ASP A 286 -11.53 30.62 6.13
N LEU A 287 -11.57 29.36 5.66
CA LEU A 287 -11.69 29.06 4.24
C LEU A 287 -13.08 29.43 3.72
N GLU A 288 -13.12 30.27 2.70
CA GLU A 288 -14.35 30.55 1.97
C GLU A 288 -14.81 29.33 1.16
N PRO A 289 -16.12 29.17 0.91
CA PRO A 289 -16.64 28.10 0.07
C PRO A 289 -16.11 28.17 -1.37
N ILE A 290 -16.05 27.02 -2.05
CA ILE A 290 -15.66 26.97 -3.47
C ILE A 290 -16.77 27.63 -4.31
N PRO A 291 -16.44 28.64 -5.14
CA PRO A 291 -17.43 29.30 -5.97
C PRO A 291 -18.00 28.34 -7.02
N ASN A 292 -19.31 28.44 -7.27
CA ASN A 292 -20.03 27.66 -8.30
C ASN A 292 -19.75 26.15 -8.23
N TYR A 293 -19.75 25.57 -7.03
CA TYR A 293 -19.28 24.20 -6.82
C TYR A 293 -20.01 23.11 -7.62
N ASP A 294 -21.28 23.31 -7.99
CA ASP A 294 -21.99 22.38 -8.88
C ASP A 294 -21.37 22.31 -10.30
N GLU A 295 -20.75 23.39 -10.77
CA GLU A 295 -19.97 23.39 -12.02
C GLU A 295 -18.79 22.42 -11.93
N PHE A 296 -18.13 22.33 -10.78
CA PHE A 296 -17.02 21.39 -10.55
C PHE A 296 -17.50 19.94 -10.59
N LYS A 297 -18.66 19.64 -9.98
CA LYS A 297 -19.25 18.29 -10.01
C LYS A 297 -19.56 17.89 -11.46
N GLN A 298 -20.18 18.79 -12.22
CA GLN A 298 -20.52 18.55 -13.61
C GLN A 298 -19.26 18.40 -14.48
N PHE A 299 -18.26 19.25 -14.27
CA PHE A 299 -16.97 19.18 -14.95
C PHE A 299 -16.27 17.82 -14.75
N ALA A 300 -16.22 17.30 -13.51
CA ALA A 300 -15.64 16.00 -13.25
C ALA A 300 -16.41 14.85 -13.94
N LYS A 301 -17.75 14.93 -13.96
CA LYS A 301 -18.60 13.97 -14.69
C LYS A 301 -18.33 14.03 -16.19
N ASP A 302 -18.17 15.21 -16.77
CA ASP A 302 -17.91 15.39 -18.19
C ASP A 302 -16.54 14.85 -18.59
N CYS A 303 -15.49 15.09 -17.79
CA CYS A 303 -14.20 14.45 -17.97
C CYS A 303 -14.29 12.91 -17.92
N HIS A 304 -15.12 12.36 -17.03
CA HIS A 304 -15.31 10.91 -16.92
C HIS A 304 -15.99 10.29 -18.14
N LYS A 305 -16.82 11.03 -18.88
CA LYS A 305 -17.45 10.51 -20.12
C LYS A 305 -16.43 10.00 -21.13
N ASN A 306 -15.24 10.59 -21.17
CA ASN A 306 -14.20 10.24 -22.16
C ASN A 306 -13.31 9.05 -21.72
N ILE A 307 -13.37 8.65 -20.44
CA ILE A 307 -12.62 7.49 -19.92
C ILE A 307 -13.54 6.28 -19.84
N LEU A 308 -13.55 5.48 -20.89
CA LEU A 308 -14.52 4.39 -21.07
C LEU A 308 -14.23 3.15 -20.23
N HIS A 309 -12.96 2.87 -19.94
CA HIS A 309 -12.52 1.60 -19.34
C HIS A 309 -12.43 1.63 -17.80
N GLN A 310 -12.68 2.80 -17.18
CA GLN A 310 -12.55 2.99 -15.74
C GLN A 310 -13.87 3.52 -15.20
N ASN A 311 -14.52 2.75 -14.34
CA ASN A 311 -15.79 3.15 -13.72
C ASN A 311 -15.59 3.94 -12.45
N PHE A 312 -14.48 3.78 -11.73
CA PHE A 312 -14.15 4.59 -10.55
C PHE A 312 -12.92 5.45 -10.85
N ILE A 313 -13.07 6.77 -10.77
CA ILE A 313 -11.99 7.72 -11.04
C ILE A 313 -11.97 8.80 -9.97
N SER A 314 -10.76 9.19 -9.60
CA SER A 314 -10.54 10.26 -8.63
C SER A 314 -9.69 11.36 -9.30
N TRP A 315 -10.30 12.52 -9.47
CA TRP A 315 -9.82 13.63 -10.28
C TRP A 315 -9.12 14.66 -9.41
N ASP A 316 -7.97 15.14 -9.87
CA ASP A 316 -7.29 16.30 -9.30
C ASP A 316 -7.72 17.51 -10.12
N ILE A 317 -8.58 18.34 -9.51
CA ILE A 317 -9.13 19.55 -10.11
C ILE A 317 -8.56 20.76 -9.38
N VAL A 318 -8.08 21.74 -10.13
CA VAL A 318 -7.67 23.04 -9.59
C VAL A 318 -8.85 24.00 -9.68
N VAL A 319 -9.05 24.81 -8.64
CA VAL A 319 -9.87 26.03 -8.73
C VAL A 319 -8.96 27.09 -9.35
N ASP A 320 -9.19 27.38 -10.63
CA ASP A 320 -8.40 28.33 -11.40
C ASP A 320 -8.62 29.77 -10.91
N PHE A 321 -7.77 30.72 -11.30
CA PHE A 321 -7.82 32.10 -10.82
C PHE A 321 -9.20 32.78 -11.03
N ASP A 322 -9.94 32.39 -12.06
CA ASP A 322 -11.29 32.87 -12.36
C ASP A 322 -12.41 32.15 -11.59
N GLY A 323 -12.06 31.26 -10.65
CA GLY A 323 -13.00 30.50 -9.83
C GLY A 323 -13.62 29.27 -10.52
N LYS A 324 -13.16 28.90 -11.72
CA LYS A 324 -13.70 27.78 -12.49
C LYS A 324 -12.83 26.53 -12.42
N PRO A 325 -13.37 25.32 -12.70
CA PRO A 325 -12.60 24.08 -12.65
C PRO A 325 -11.54 24.01 -13.74
N LEU A 326 -10.37 23.46 -13.41
CA LEU A 326 -9.27 23.17 -14.32
C LEU A 326 -8.74 21.77 -14.05
N PHE A 327 -8.75 20.91 -15.07
CA PHE A 327 -8.21 19.55 -14.97
C PHE A 327 -6.69 19.55 -14.82
N LEU A 328 -6.18 18.79 -13.84
CA LEU A 328 -4.75 18.58 -13.62
C LEU A 328 -4.33 17.13 -13.85
N GLU A 329 -4.99 16.17 -13.18
CA GLU A 329 -4.63 14.75 -13.23
C GLU A 329 -5.83 13.82 -12.94
N ALA A 330 -5.81 12.61 -13.50
CA ALA A 330 -6.77 11.55 -13.20
C ALA A 330 -6.08 10.38 -12.48
N ASN A 331 -6.67 9.90 -11.38
CA ASN A 331 -6.14 8.82 -10.55
C ASN A 331 -7.13 7.64 -10.50
N PHE A 332 -6.66 6.45 -10.90
CA PHE A 332 -7.50 5.24 -11.04
C PHE A 332 -7.43 4.27 -9.86
N VAL A 333 -6.58 4.55 -8.86
CA VAL A 333 -6.43 3.68 -7.68
C VAL A 333 -6.45 4.42 -6.36
N GLY A 334 -5.74 5.55 -6.25
CA GLY A 334 -5.83 6.41 -5.07
C GLY A 334 -5.38 5.83 -3.72
N THR A 335 -5.58 6.61 -2.66
CA THR A 335 -5.41 6.23 -1.23
C THR A 335 -6.77 6.09 -0.55
N GLN A 336 -7.54 5.11 -1.02
CA GLN A 336 -8.98 4.93 -0.74
C GLN A 336 -9.38 4.99 0.74
N THR A 337 -8.52 4.52 1.64
CA THR A 337 -8.81 4.57 3.07
C THR A 337 -9.00 6.00 3.59
N TYR A 338 -8.16 6.95 3.15
CA TYR A 338 -8.24 8.34 3.59
C TYR A 338 -9.31 9.14 2.87
N TYR A 339 -9.87 8.61 1.77
CA TYR A 339 -10.92 9.30 1.03
C TYR A 339 -12.18 9.40 1.89
N GLN A 340 -12.55 8.28 2.52
CA GLN A 340 -13.73 8.20 3.37
C GLN A 340 -13.56 8.99 4.66
N LEU A 341 -12.37 8.96 5.28
CA LEU A 341 -12.05 9.79 6.45
C LEU A 341 -12.11 11.28 6.08
N ALA A 342 -11.39 11.71 5.05
CA ALA A 342 -11.34 13.12 4.66
C ALA A 342 -12.72 13.66 4.24
N ALA A 343 -13.46 12.90 3.42
CA ALA A 343 -14.80 13.27 2.99
C ALA A 343 -15.88 13.07 4.06
N GLN A 344 -15.56 12.36 5.16
CA GLN A 344 -16.49 11.97 6.22
C GLN A 344 -17.76 11.26 5.70
N LYS A 345 -17.58 10.41 4.68
CA LYS A 345 -18.64 9.68 3.98
C LYS A 345 -18.18 8.26 3.60
N PRO A 346 -19.07 7.25 3.59
CA PRO A 346 -18.77 5.96 2.99
C PRO A 346 -18.54 6.11 1.48
N MET A 347 -17.74 5.22 0.90
CA MET A 347 -17.27 5.35 -0.48
C MET A 347 -18.39 5.52 -1.51
N PHE A 348 -19.45 4.70 -1.43
CA PHE A 348 -20.52 4.65 -2.44
C PHE A 348 -21.86 5.18 -1.93
N GLY A 349 -21.93 5.69 -0.69
CA GLY A 349 -23.18 6.21 -0.13
C GLY A 349 -24.32 5.19 -0.17
N ASP A 350 -25.43 5.60 -0.78
CA ASP A 350 -26.64 4.81 -1.03
C ASP A 350 -26.41 3.58 -1.94
N LEU A 351 -25.38 3.59 -2.78
CA LEU A 351 -25.06 2.47 -3.68
C LEU A 351 -24.24 1.35 -3.02
N THR A 352 -23.84 1.49 -1.76
CA THR A 352 -22.85 0.60 -1.14
C THR A 352 -23.28 -0.87 -1.19
N GLU A 353 -24.49 -1.20 -0.73
CA GLU A 353 -24.98 -2.57 -0.70
C GLU A 353 -25.04 -3.20 -2.10
N GLU A 354 -25.58 -2.46 -3.07
CA GLU A 354 -25.70 -2.92 -4.46
C GLU A 354 -24.31 -3.21 -5.06
N VAL A 355 -23.34 -2.33 -4.83
CA VAL A 355 -21.97 -2.50 -5.32
C VAL A 355 -21.27 -3.67 -4.63
N LEU A 356 -21.43 -3.84 -3.32
CA LEU A 356 -20.86 -4.96 -2.58
C LEU A 356 -21.42 -6.29 -3.12
N GLN A 357 -22.73 -6.40 -3.28
CA GLN A 357 -23.37 -7.62 -3.78
C GLN A 357 -22.91 -7.96 -5.21
N TYR A 358 -22.85 -6.95 -6.09
CA TYR A 358 -22.36 -7.11 -7.45
C TYR A 358 -20.91 -7.63 -7.46
N VAL A 359 -20.01 -6.96 -6.74
CA VAL A 359 -18.59 -7.35 -6.68
C VAL A 359 -18.46 -8.76 -6.07
N SER A 360 -19.19 -9.07 -5.00
CA SER A 360 -19.14 -10.41 -4.38
C SER A 360 -19.53 -11.49 -5.39
N ASN A 361 -20.55 -11.25 -6.22
CA ASN A 361 -20.97 -12.18 -7.26
C ASN A 361 -19.94 -12.32 -8.38
N GLU A 362 -19.36 -11.22 -8.86
CA GLU A 362 -18.30 -11.24 -9.88
C GLU A 362 -17.07 -12.02 -9.41
N LEU A 363 -16.66 -11.87 -8.14
CA LEU A 363 -15.50 -12.57 -7.60
C LEU A 363 -15.68 -14.09 -7.47
N LYS A 364 -16.93 -14.59 -7.47
CA LYS A 364 -17.22 -16.04 -7.47
C LYS A 364 -16.89 -16.69 -8.81
N THR A 365 -17.00 -15.95 -9.91
CA THR A 365 -16.84 -16.48 -11.27
C THR A 365 -15.53 -16.02 -11.92
N THR A 366 -15.08 -14.81 -11.57
CA THR A 366 -13.96 -14.14 -12.25
C THR A 366 -12.91 -13.70 -11.24
N LYS A 367 -11.66 -14.10 -11.50
CA LYS A 367 -10.53 -13.57 -10.76
C LYS A 367 -10.14 -12.20 -11.32
N PRO A 368 -10.20 -11.12 -10.54
CA PRO A 368 -10.00 -9.80 -11.08
C PRO A 368 -8.53 -9.53 -11.33
N ILE A 369 -8.26 -8.65 -12.30
CA ILE A 369 -6.91 -8.26 -12.68
C ILE A 369 -6.50 -7.08 -11.81
N LEU A 370 -5.50 -7.29 -10.95
CA LEU A 370 -4.98 -6.22 -10.10
C LEU A 370 -4.13 -5.24 -10.92
N ILE A 371 -4.01 -3.99 -10.43
CA ILE A 371 -3.04 -3.04 -10.98
C ILE A 371 -1.63 -3.65 -11.02
N LYS A 372 -0.86 -3.34 -12.07
CA LYS A 372 0.49 -3.86 -12.33
C LYS A 372 1.39 -3.92 -11.08
N LYS A 373 1.48 -2.82 -10.33
CA LYS A 373 2.27 -2.73 -9.09
C LYS A 373 1.90 -3.78 -8.04
N ASP A 374 0.62 -4.12 -7.91
CA ASP A 374 0.16 -5.12 -6.95
C ASP A 374 0.40 -6.55 -7.47
N ARG A 375 0.28 -6.78 -8.78
CA ARG A 375 0.66 -8.05 -9.42
C ARG A 375 2.15 -8.35 -9.20
N GLU A 376 3.01 -7.39 -9.50
CA GLU A 376 4.46 -7.50 -9.31
C GLU A 376 4.83 -7.79 -7.85
N LYS A 377 4.20 -7.09 -6.89
CA LYS A 377 4.42 -7.36 -5.46
C LYS A 377 4.00 -8.78 -5.07
N LEU A 378 2.90 -9.29 -5.61
CA LEU A 378 2.47 -10.67 -5.34
C LEU A 378 3.41 -11.70 -5.95
N GLU A 379 3.91 -11.46 -7.16
CA GLU A 379 4.91 -12.32 -7.82
C GLU A 379 6.23 -12.34 -7.06
N GLN A 380 6.76 -11.18 -6.66
CA GLN A 380 7.96 -11.07 -5.83
C GLN A 380 7.78 -11.82 -4.50
N LYS A 381 6.61 -11.71 -3.86
CA LYS A 381 6.32 -12.45 -2.63
C LYS A 381 6.30 -13.96 -2.85
N LYS A 382 5.72 -14.43 -3.97
CA LYS A 382 5.74 -15.86 -4.35
C LYS A 382 7.16 -16.35 -4.59
N LEU A 383 7.97 -15.58 -5.32
CA LEU A 383 9.36 -15.91 -5.62
C LEU A 383 10.18 -16.06 -4.33
N ARG A 384 10.11 -15.07 -3.42
CA ARG A 384 10.78 -15.14 -2.11
C ARG A 384 10.36 -16.36 -1.28
N LYS A 385 9.07 -16.73 -1.33
CA LYS A 385 8.56 -17.93 -0.64
C LYS A 385 9.17 -19.20 -1.25
N GLN A 386 9.22 -19.30 -2.58
CA GLN A 386 9.82 -20.44 -3.29
C GLN A 386 11.32 -20.54 -3.01
N GLU A 387 12.04 -19.42 -2.96
CA GLU A 387 13.46 -19.38 -2.60
C GLU A 387 13.70 -19.90 -1.18
N ARG A 388 12.89 -19.45 -0.22
CA ARG A 388 12.95 -19.94 1.17
C ARG A 388 12.69 -21.45 1.25
N GLN A 389 11.64 -21.93 0.59
CA GLN A 389 11.33 -23.37 0.55
C GLN A 389 12.46 -24.19 -0.09
N LYS A 390 13.11 -23.65 -1.14
CA LYS A 390 14.26 -24.28 -1.79
C LYS A 390 15.48 -24.33 -0.86
N GLN A 391 15.71 -23.30 -0.06
CA GLN A 391 16.77 -23.29 0.97
C GLN A 391 16.49 -24.31 2.07
N GLU A 392 15.26 -24.34 2.60
CA GLU A 392 14.82 -25.32 3.61
C GLU A 392 14.96 -26.75 3.08
N LEU A 393 14.56 -27.01 1.83
CA LEU A 393 14.72 -28.33 1.19
C LEU A 393 16.19 -28.75 1.07
N LYS A 394 17.08 -27.84 0.66
CA LYS A 394 18.53 -28.11 0.59
C LYS A 394 19.10 -28.44 1.97
N GLN A 395 18.67 -27.73 3.02
CA GLN A 395 19.11 -27.99 4.39
C GLN A 395 18.62 -29.36 4.87
N MET A 396 17.35 -29.70 4.63
CA MET A 396 16.80 -31.02 4.96
C MET A 396 17.51 -32.14 4.20
N GLN A 397 17.85 -31.94 2.92
CA GLN A 397 18.61 -32.92 2.14
C GLN A 397 20.01 -33.17 2.73
N LYS A 398 20.71 -32.11 3.14
CA LYS A 398 22.02 -32.23 3.81
C LYS A 398 21.90 -33.00 5.13
N GLN A 399 20.93 -32.64 5.97
CA GLN A 399 20.66 -33.34 7.23
C GLN A 399 20.34 -34.83 7.00
N ASN A 400 19.56 -35.15 5.96
CA ASN A 400 19.22 -36.54 5.65
C ASN A 400 20.45 -37.35 5.20
N VAL A 401 21.37 -36.75 4.44
CA VAL A 401 22.66 -37.38 4.10
C VAL A 401 23.49 -37.66 5.36
N ASP A 402 23.57 -36.70 6.28
CA ASP A 402 24.30 -36.85 7.54
C ASP A 402 23.68 -37.93 8.44
N LEU A 403 22.35 -37.95 8.56
CA LEU A 403 21.60 -38.98 9.27
C LEU A 403 21.80 -40.37 8.67
N LYS A 404 21.78 -40.51 7.34
CA LYS A 404 22.09 -41.78 6.66
C LYS A 404 23.52 -42.25 6.98
N LYS A 405 24.50 -41.34 7.04
CA LYS A 405 25.88 -41.66 7.42
C LYS A 405 25.97 -42.11 8.87
N GLN A 406 25.27 -41.45 9.79
CA GLN A 406 25.18 -41.85 11.19
C GLN A 406 24.52 -43.22 11.37
N ASN A 407 23.40 -43.48 10.69
CA ASN A 407 22.72 -44.76 10.71
C ASN A 407 23.63 -45.91 10.23
N ARG A 408 24.38 -45.71 9.14
CA ARG A 408 25.38 -46.71 8.68
C ARG A 408 26.45 -47.01 9.74
N LYS A 409 26.95 -45.97 10.44
CA LYS A 409 27.92 -46.16 11.52
C LYS A 409 27.33 -46.92 12.71
N LEU A 410 26.10 -46.61 13.09
CA LEU A 410 25.38 -47.29 14.17
C LEU A 410 25.12 -48.76 13.82
N GLN A 411 24.69 -49.04 12.59
CA GLN A 411 24.50 -50.41 12.09
C GLN A 411 25.80 -51.22 12.16
N ALA A 412 26.92 -50.68 11.66
CA ALA A 412 28.22 -51.34 11.75
C ALA A 412 28.67 -51.56 13.21
N SER A 413 28.38 -50.61 14.10
CA SER A 413 28.68 -50.77 15.53
C SER A 413 27.81 -51.84 16.20
N LEU A 414 26.52 -51.94 15.83
CA LEU A 414 25.60 -52.96 16.33
C LEU A 414 26.03 -54.34 15.87
N GLU A 415 26.38 -54.50 14.60
CA GLU A 415 26.89 -55.75 14.04
C GLU A 415 28.15 -56.21 14.76
N LYS A 416 29.12 -55.31 15.00
CA LYS A 416 30.33 -55.62 15.77
C LYS A 416 30.02 -56.07 17.21
N LYS A 417 29.05 -55.43 17.87
CA LYS A 417 28.60 -55.82 19.23
C LYS A 417 27.91 -57.18 19.22
N ASN A 418 27.05 -57.45 18.24
CA ASN A 418 26.38 -58.73 18.07
C ASN A 418 27.39 -59.85 17.85
N ASN A 419 28.37 -59.67 16.97
CA ASN A 419 29.42 -60.66 16.74
C ASN A 419 30.22 -60.95 18.02
N LYS A 420 30.59 -59.91 18.78
CA LYS A 420 31.27 -60.08 20.07
C LYS A 420 30.41 -60.82 21.11
N LEU A 421 29.10 -60.56 21.11
CA LEU A 421 28.15 -61.23 22.01
C LEU A 421 27.99 -62.70 21.64
N MET A 422 27.95 -63.04 20.35
CA MET A 422 27.97 -64.42 19.85
C MET A 422 29.22 -65.16 20.31
N THR A 423 30.42 -64.59 20.11
CA THR A 423 31.68 -65.19 20.59
C THR A 423 31.68 -65.41 22.11
N LYS A 424 31.22 -64.43 22.89
CA LYS A 424 31.10 -64.58 24.34
C LYS A 424 30.11 -65.66 24.76
N ASN A 425 29.01 -65.82 24.02
CA ASN A 425 28.04 -66.87 24.28
C ASN A 425 28.64 -68.26 24.02
N GLU A 426 29.47 -68.40 22.98
CA GLU A 426 30.23 -69.63 22.71
C GLU A 426 31.25 -69.90 23.83
N GLU A 427 32.06 -68.90 24.23
CA GLU A 427 32.99 -69.03 25.35
C GLU A 427 32.30 -69.40 26.66
N LEU A 428 31.12 -68.82 26.92
CA LEU A 428 30.31 -69.15 28.09
C LEU A 428 29.79 -70.58 28.04
N LYS A 429 29.40 -71.07 26.85
CA LYS A 429 28.98 -72.45 26.64
C LYS A 429 30.14 -73.41 26.92
N ASP A 430 31.31 -73.17 26.35
CA ASP A 430 32.54 -73.95 26.59
C ASP A 430 32.93 -73.95 28.07
N THR A 431 32.84 -72.79 28.73
CA THR A 431 33.17 -72.64 30.15
C THR A 431 32.16 -73.40 31.02
N LYS A 432 30.87 -73.36 30.68
CA LYS A 432 29.84 -74.15 31.37
C LYS A 432 30.08 -75.65 31.19
N GLU A 433 30.49 -76.09 30.00
CA GLU A 433 30.84 -77.49 29.75
C GLU A 433 32.07 -77.91 30.58
N LYS A 434 33.13 -77.09 30.61
CA LYS A 434 34.32 -77.33 31.45
C LYS A 434 33.99 -77.31 32.96
N TYR A 435 33.19 -76.35 33.41
CA TYR A 435 32.75 -76.27 34.79
C TYR A 435 31.94 -77.52 35.17
N ASN A 436 30.99 -77.92 34.33
CA ASN A 436 30.24 -79.15 34.52
C ASN A 436 31.18 -80.35 34.60
N TYR A 437 32.16 -80.47 33.70
CA TYR A 437 33.17 -81.53 33.76
C TYR A 437 33.94 -81.54 35.10
N ILE A 438 34.41 -80.37 35.57
CA ILE A 438 35.17 -80.25 36.83
C ILE A 438 34.30 -80.62 38.04
N VAL A 439 33.08 -80.11 38.14
CA VAL A 439 32.17 -80.39 39.28
C VAL A 439 31.82 -81.89 39.36
N HIS A 440 31.81 -82.59 38.22
CA HIS A 440 31.60 -84.04 38.16
C HIS A 440 32.91 -84.86 38.23
N SER A 441 34.08 -84.21 38.29
CA SER A 441 35.37 -84.89 38.38
C SER A 441 35.64 -85.45 39.79
N LYS A 442 36.50 -86.47 39.86
CA LYS A 442 36.88 -87.11 41.14
C LYS A 442 37.57 -86.13 42.09
N SER A 443 38.50 -85.30 41.61
CA SER A 443 39.28 -84.41 42.50
C SER A 443 38.42 -83.32 43.16
N TRP A 444 37.38 -82.84 42.48
CA TRP A 444 36.43 -81.89 43.07
C TRP A 444 35.68 -82.51 44.25
N ARG A 445 35.23 -83.78 44.12
CA ARG A 445 34.57 -84.49 45.22
C ARG A 445 35.50 -84.64 46.44
N PHE A 446 36.78 -84.97 46.23
CA PHE A 446 37.74 -85.14 47.33
C PHE A 446 38.10 -83.85 48.08
N THR A 447 38.07 -82.70 47.40
CA THR A 447 38.41 -81.39 48.01
C THR A 447 37.22 -80.68 48.67
N GLN A 448 36.07 -81.34 48.79
CA GLN A 448 34.83 -80.74 49.30
C GLN A 448 34.95 -80.27 50.77
N LEU A 449 35.57 -81.09 51.62
CA LEU A 449 35.81 -80.78 53.05
C LEU A 449 36.67 -79.51 53.23
N PHE A 450 37.80 -79.43 52.52
CA PHE A 450 38.72 -78.28 52.62
C PHE A 450 38.07 -76.97 52.14
N ARG A 451 37.19 -77.05 51.14
CA ARG A 451 36.52 -75.85 50.61
C ARG A 451 35.38 -75.37 51.50
N SER A 452 34.70 -76.27 52.20
CA SER A 452 33.78 -75.92 53.28
C SER A 452 34.49 -75.09 54.36
N LEU A 453 35.68 -75.53 54.78
CA LEU A 453 36.51 -74.84 55.76
C LEU A 453 36.96 -73.44 55.29
N LEU A 454 37.46 -73.33 54.06
CA LEU A 454 37.92 -72.03 53.50
C LEU A 454 36.79 -71.00 53.32
N LYS A 455 35.55 -71.45 53.08
CA LYS A 455 34.39 -70.54 52.95
C LYS A 455 33.97 -69.92 54.28
N SER A 456 34.20 -70.62 55.38
CA SER A 456 33.98 -70.11 56.74
C SER A 456 35.02 -69.06 57.16
N ILE A 457 36.20 -69.03 56.51
CA ILE A 457 37.29 -68.08 56.83
C ILE A 457 37.17 -66.76 56.03
N LYS A 458 36.38 -66.74 54.95
CA LYS A 458 36.23 -65.58 54.05
C LYS A 458 34.90 -64.84 54.18
N LYS A 459 34.09 -65.17 55.19
CA LYS A 459 32.75 -64.58 55.38
C LYS A 459 32.76 -63.46 56.40
#